data_AF-A0A7S1QFD6-F1
#
_entry.id   AF-A0A7S1QFD6-F1
#
_cell.length_a   1.000
_cell.length_b   1.000
_cell.length_c   1.000
_cell.angle_alpha   90.00
_cell.angle_beta   90.00
_cell.angle_gamma   90.00
#
_symmetry.space_group_name_H-M   'P 1'
#
loop_
_entity.id
_entity.type
_entity.pdbx_description
1 polymer ?
#
loop_
_entity_poly.entity_id
_entity_poly.type
_entity_poly.pdbx_seq_one_letter_code
_entity_poly.pdbx_strand_id
1 'polypeptide(L)'
;FLYFIGEIMNRLTQLLADWESGNASFDRGALAKVLAAEPPVEPHARESLYRWLLLGPAKREAPASFSSFVGTAPPSDGTDSIADDVNQMIARIPGDKPDGFAEDVRGLVEYLCVKTGARYDASMCEQLCPLLQSCLDAHRHKTQEEGTADSPALATTFNVWLQMRQGSFPAAINLRSFREVLDLLFSLLLQYHDPVLALHVERNKLNLAATVVDRWLPSLFATSATSPRATLALWDAFVLLRDRDEAFIPLIAIGLVVKARDAILAATTPDAV
;
A
#
# COMPACT_ATOMS: atom_id res chain seq x y z
N PHE A 1 21.76 14.69 16.08
CA PHE A 1 20.80 14.59 14.96
C PHE A 1 21.44 13.92 13.74
N LEU A 2 22.41 14.55 13.05
CA LEU A 2 23.12 13.90 11.92
C LEU A 2 23.94 12.64 12.31
N TYR A 3 24.54 12.64 13.50
CA TYR A 3 25.26 11.46 14.04
C TYR A 3 24.32 10.27 14.35
N PHE A 4 23.07 10.56 14.70
CA PHE A 4 22.08 9.58 15.15
C PHE A 4 21.38 8.89 13.97
N ILE A 5 21.12 9.64 12.89
CA ILE A 5 20.63 9.10 11.60
C ILE A 5 21.66 8.13 10.99
N GLY A 6 22.95 8.46 11.07
CA GLY A 6 24.03 7.57 10.59
C GLY A 6 24.08 6.24 11.34
N GLU A 7 23.80 6.24 12.64
CA GLU A 7 23.81 5.01 13.45
C GLU A 7 22.60 4.11 13.17
N ILE A 8 21.43 4.71 12.88
CA ILE A 8 20.22 3.99 12.47
C ILE A 8 20.37 3.39 11.07
N MET A 9 20.86 4.17 10.11
CA MET A 9 21.14 3.68 8.76
C MET A 9 22.20 2.57 8.79
N ASN A 10 23.28 2.73 9.55
CA ASN A 10 24.25 1.66 9.72
C ASN A 10 23.64 0.39 10.34
N ARG A 11 22.69 0.51 11.26
CA ARG A 11 22.03 -0.64 11.89
C ARG A 11 21.02 -1.32 10.96
N LEU A 12 20.28 -0.55 10.16
CA LEU A 12 19.42 -1.07 9.09
C LEU A 12 20.26 -1.74 7.98
N THR A 13 21.33 -1.09 7.54
CA THR A 13 22.28 -1.63 6.54
C THR A 13 22.95 -2.90 7.06
N GLN A 14 23.36 -2.95 8.33
CA GLN A 14 23.92 -4.15 8.95
C GLN A 14 22.88 -5.27 9.01
N LEU A 15 21.65 -4.99 9.45
CA LEU A 15 20.55 -5.98 9.49
C LEU A 15 20.17 -6.50 8.09
N LEU A 16 20.23 -5.63 7.07
CA LEU A 16 20.03 -6.01 5.68
C LEU A 16 21.19 -6.85 5.14
N ALA A 17 22.44 -6.50 5.44
CA ALA A 17 23.63 -7.26 5.07
C ALA A 17 23.70 -8.64 5.77
N ASP A 18 23.29 -8.71 7.04
CA ASP A 18 23.17 -9.95 7.80
C ASP A 18 22.08 -10.88 7.18
N TRP A 19 21.00 -10.29 6.64
CA TRP A 19 20.00 -11.05 5.88
C TRP A 19 20.51 -11.52 4.50
N GLU A 20 21.16 -10.65 3.74
CA GLU A 20 21.73 -11.01 2.43
C GLU A 20 22.80 -12.10 2.54
N SER A 21 23.52 -12.12 3.67
CA SER A 21 24.51 -13.16 3.99
C SER A 21 23.91 -14.45 4.56
N GLY A 22 22.58 -14.53 4.75
CA GLY A 22 21.89 -15.73 5.24
C GLY A 22 22.13 -16.03 6.73
N ASN A 23 22.76 -15.12 7.47
CA ASN A 23 23.14 -15.26 8.87
C ASN A 23 22.24 -14.37 9.76
N ALA A 24 21.01 -14.79 10.09
CA ALA A 24 20.42 -14.50 11.41
C ALA A 24 18.95 -14.93 11.55
N SER A 25 18.64 -15.50 12.71
CA SER A 25 17.35 -15.38 13.36
C SER A 25 17.06 -13.91 13.68
N PHE A 26 16.06 -13.33 13.02
CA PHE A 26 15.72 -11.91 13.14
C PHE A 26 14.62 -11.65 14.18
N ASP A 27 14.79 -10.62 15.02
CA ASP A 27 13.77 -10.15 15.95
C ASP A 27 12.95 -8.97 15.36
N ARG A 28 11.79 -9.30 14.77
CA ARG A 28 10.79 -8.32 14.29
C ARG A 28 10.34 -7.34 15.37
N GLY A 29 10.40 -7.73 16.65
CA GLY A 29 10.08 -6.86 17.78
C GLY A 29 11.09 -5.75 18.01
N ALA A 30 12.38 -6.00 17.76
CA ALA A 30 13.43 -5.00 17.88
C ALA A 30 13.31 -3.94 16.78
N LEU A 31 13.09 -4.35 15.52
CA LEU A 31 12.91 -3.44 14.40
C LEU A 31 11.63 -2.59 14.53
N ALA A 32 10.52 -3.18 14.94
CA ALA A 32 9.28 -2.45 15.18
C ALA A 32 9.44 -1.40 16.30
N LYS A 33 10.24 -1.67 17.34
CA LYS A 33 10.54 -0.70 18.40
C LYS A 33 11.45 0.44 17.91
N VAL A 34 12.40 0.15 17.04
CA VAL A 34 13.30 1.17 16.45
C VAL A 34 12.53 2.08 15.51
N LEU A 35 11.67 1.54 14.65
CA LEU A 35 10.85 2.31 13.70
C LEU A 35 9.65 3.01 14.35
N ALA A 36 9.17 2.53 15.50
CA ALA A 36 8.16 3.23 16.30
C ALA A 36 8.73 4.44 17.08
N ALA A 37 10.06 4.52 17.26
CA ALA A 37 10.70 5.54 18.07
C ALA A 37 11.15 6.79 17.29
N GLU A 38 11.56 6.68 16.02
CA GLU A 38 12.00 7.80 15.15
C GLU A 38 11.86 7.46 13.63
N PRO A 39 12.38 8.31 12.71
CA PRO A 39 11.67 9.00 11.63
C PRO A 39 11.06 8.09 10.53
N PRO A 40 10.23 8.62 9.60
CA PRO A 40 9.64 7.83 8.52
C PRO A 40 10.72 7.10 7.68
N VAL A 41 10.41 5.88 7.24
CA VAL A 41 11.30 5.08 6.38
C VAL A 41 11.73 5.89 5.16
N GLU A 42 13.04 5.97 4.95
CA GLU A 42 13.62 6.68 3.81
C GLU A 42 13.05 6.16 2.48
N PRO A 43 12.67 7.04 1.52
CA PRO A 43 11.97 6.62 0.32
C PRO A 43 12.65 5.51 -0.50
N HIS A 44 13.97 5.59 -0.63
CA HIS A 44 14.77 4.65 -1.41
C HIS A 44 14.95 3.29 -0.70
N ALA A 45 14.91 3.26 0.62
CA ALA A 45 15.10 2.03 1.42
C ALA A 45 13.83 1.18 1.52
N ARG A 46 12.66 1.75 1.21
CA ARG A 46 11.37 1.09 1.41
C ARG A 46 11.15 -0.13 0.51
N GLU A 47 11.63 -0.12 -0.73
CA GLU A 47 11.54 -1.29 -1.62
C GLU A 47 12.21 -2.50 -1.00
N SER A 48 13.43 -2.30 -0.49
CA SER A 48 14.22 -3.36 0.12
C SER A 48 13.62 -3.80 1.45
N LEU A 49 13.10 -2.86 2.26
CA LEU A 49 12.38 -3.18 3.50
C LEU A 49 11.14 -4.05 3.24
N TYR A 50 10.31 -3.70 2.25
CA TYR A 50 9.10 -4.45 1.94
C TYR A 50 9.41 -5.81 1.35
N ARG A 51 10.39 -5.88 0.45
CA ARG A 51 10.92 -7.14 -0.06
C ARG A 51 11.35 -8.04 1.09
N TRP A 52 12.10 -7.48 2.03
CA TRP A 52 12.63 -8.19 3.17
C TRP A 52 11.53 -8.73 4.11
N LEU A 53 10.62 -7.85 4.56
CA LEU A 53 9.55 -8.18 5.51
C LEU A 53 8.48 -9.10 4.93
N LEU A 54 8.09 -8.91 3.67
CA LEU A 54 6.95 -9.59 3.06
C LEU A 54 7.35 -10.80 2.21
N LEU A 55 8.48 -10.74 1.51
CA LEU A 55 8.86 -11.79 0.57
C LEU A 55 9.85 -12.78 1.19
N GLY A 56 10.68 -12.33 2.14
CA GLY A 56 11.75 -13.12 2.72
C GLY A 56 12.87 -13.46 1.71
N PRO A 57 13.82 -14.35 2.07
CA PRO A 57 14.98 -14.68 1.24
C PRO A 57 14.65 -15.55 0.01
N ALA A 58 13.43 -16.09 -0.09
CA ALA A 58 13.03 -16.95 -1.19
C ALA A 58 12.87 -16.14 -2.49
N LYS A 59 13.52 -16.60 -3.57
CA LYS A 59 13.26 -16.09 -4.91
C LYS A 59 11.82 -16.45 -5.29
N ARG A 60 11.00 -15.44 -5.57
CA ARG A 60 9.65 -15.64 -6.08
C ARG A 60 9.65 -15.51 -7.59
N GLU A 61 8.86 -16.38 -8.23
CA GLU A 61 8.69 -16.36 -9.69
C GLU A 61 7.96 -15.08 -10.11
N ALA A 62 8.65 -14.25 -10.87
CA ALA A 62 8.07 -13.13 -11.60
C ALA A 62 8.78 -13.00 -12.96
N PRO A 63 8.06 -12.57 -14.02
CA PRO A 63 8.68 -12.29 -15.31
C PRO A 63 9.79 -11.24 -15.19
N ALA A 64 10.80 -11.33 -16.06
CA ALA A 64 11.87 -10.34 -16.15
C ALA A 64 11.40 -9.00 -16.75
N SER A 65 10.38 -9.05 -17.61
CA SER A 65 9.67 -7.88 -18.14
C SER A 65 8.18 -8.20 -18.22
N PHE A 66 7.36 -7.16 -18.10
CA PHE A 66 5.92 -7.29 -18.12
C PHE A 66 5.30 -6.81 -19.45
N SER A 67 6.02 -6.04 -20.26
CA SER A 67 5.59 -5.55 -21.58
C SER A 67 4.98 -6.62 -22.50
N SER A 68 5.48 -7.87 -22.45
CA SER A 68 4.97 -8.99 -23.25
C SER A 68 3.55 -9.43 -22.88
N PHE A 69 3.02 -8.98 -21.74
CA PHE A 69 1.67 -9.31 -21.26
C PHE A 69 0.62 -8.25 -21.64
N VAL A 70 1.01 -7.20 -22.37
CA VAL A 70 0.05 -6.22 -22.89
C VAL A 70 -0.89 -6.88 -23.91
N GLY A 71 -2.20 -6.67 -23.74
CA GLY A 71 -3.25 -7.31 -24.51
C GLY A 71 -3.59 -8.74 -24.08
N THR A 72 -3.06 -9.24 -22.96
CA THR A 72 -3.34 -10.61 -22.47
C THR A 72 -4.49 -10.67 -21.46
N ALA A 73 -4.93 -9.52 -20.93
CA ALA A 73 -6.09 -9.47 -20.05
C ALA A 73 -7.38 -9.95 -20.77
N PRO A 74 -8.33 -10.57 -20.05
CA PRO A 74 -9.59 -11.00 -20.63
C PRO A 74 -10.33 -9.84 -21.31
N PRO A 75 -10.97 -10.05 -22.48
CA PRO A 75 -11.65 -8.98 -23.23
C PRO A 75 -12.84 -8.34 -22.48
N SER A 76 -13.31 -8.95 -21.39
CA SER A 76 -14.32 -8.38 -20.50
C SER A 76 -13.83 -7.22 -19.64
N ASP A 77 -12.51 -6.98 -19.59
CA ASP A 77 -11.88 -6.09 -18.62
C ASP A 77 -11.59 -4.68 -19.18
N GLY A 78 -12.05 -4.38 -20.40
CA GLY A 78 -11.92 -3.05 -21.00
C GLY A 78 -10.47 -2.60 -21.10
N THR A 79 -9.68 -3.25 -21.97
CA THR A 79 -8.24 -2.99 -22.16
C THR A 79 -7.88 -1.52 -22.36
N ASP A 80 -8.80 -0.72 -22.92
CA ASP A 80 -8.62 0.72 -23.09
C ASP A 80 -8.71 1.47 -21.74
N SER A 81 -9.59 1.02 -20.83
CA SER A 81 -9.69 1.54 -19.46
C SER A 81 -8.41 1.28 -18.66
N ILE A 82 -7.78 0.11 -18.83
CA ILE A 82 -6.51 -0.21 -18.14
C ILE A 82 -5.42 0.76 -18.58
N ALA A 83 -5.31 1.03 -19.89
CA ALA A 83 -4.31 1.95 -20.40
C ALA A 83 -4.51 3.38 -19.87
N ASP A 84 -5.76 3.86 -19.87
CA ASP A 84 -6.09 5.20 -19.36
C ASP A 84 -5.80 5.32 -17.86
N ASP A 85 -6.21 4.34 -17.05
CA ASP A 85 -5.99 4.34 -15.60
C ASP A 85 -4.49 4.24 -15.25
N VAL A 86 -3.72 3.45 -15.99
CA VAL A 86 -2.26 3.36 -15.81
C VAL A 86 -1.59 4.69 -16.14
N ASN A 87 -1.99 5.34 -17.23
CA ASN A 87 -1.47 6.65 -17.60
C ASN A 87 -1.79 7.71 -16.53
N GLN A 88 -3.02 7.73 -16.01
CA GLN A 88 -3.42 8.62 -14.92
C GLN A 88 -2.63 8.33 -13.62
N MET A 89 -2.44 7.05 -13.29
CA MET A 89 -1.63 6.64 -12.14
C MET A 89 -0.18 7.11 -12.28
N ILE A 90 0.46 6.90 -13.44
CA ILE A 90 1.85 7.28 -13.67
C ILE A 90 2.03 8.80 -13.66
N ALA A 91 1.05 9.56 -14.16
CA ALA A 91 1.06 11.01 -14.12
C ALA A 91 1.09 11.58 -12.68
N ARG A 92 0.50 10.86 -11.71
CA ARG A 92 0.51 11.23 -10.29
C ARG A 92 1.84 10.98 -9.58
N ILE A 93 2.70 10.13 -10.14
CA ILE A 93 4.00 9.78 -9.54
C ILE A 93 5.01 10.88 -9.91
N PRO A 94 5.61 11.60 -8.95
CA PRO A 94 6.60 12.64 -9.25
C PRO A 94 7.90 12.11 -9.86
N GLY A 95 8.53 12.96 -10.68
CA GLY A 95 9.85 12.78 -11.29
C GLY A 95 9.83 12.00 -12.60
N ASP A 96 11.02 11.86 -13.20
CA ASP A 96 11.18 11.20 -14.51
C ASP A 96 11.00 9.69 -14.39
N LYS A 97 10.48 9.09 -15.46
CA LYS A 97 10.26 7.65 -15.58
C LYS A 97 11.11 7.12 -16.73
N PRO A 98 11.62 5.89 -16.64
CA PRO A 98 12.30 5.25 -17.76
C PRO A 98 11.41 5.13 -18.99
N ASP A 99 12.01 5.12 -20.17
CA ASP A 99 11.29 4.84 -21.42
C ASP A 99 10.64 3.46 -21.36
N GLY A 100 9.42 3.33 -21.88
CA GLY A 100 8.66 2.07 -21.85
C GLY A 100 8.04 1.71 -20.49
N PHE A 101 8.29 2.49 -19.43
CA PHE A 101 7.76 2.19 -18.09
C PHE A 101 6.23 2.07 -18.06
N ALA A 102 5.51 2.90 -18.82
CA ALA A 102 4.05 2.82 -18.87
C ALA A 102 3.54 1.51 -19.50
N GLU A 103 4.21 1.01 -20.53
CA GLU A 103 3.88 -0.26 -21.17
C GLU A 103 4.19 -1.44 -20.26
N ASP A 104 5.34 -1.42 -19.57
CA ASP A 104 5.68 -2.44 -18.57
C ASP A 104 4.70 -2.44 -17.39
N VAL A 105 4.29 -1.27 -16.88
CA VAL A 105 3.28 -1.17 -15.82
C VAL A 105 1.91 -1.65 -16.29
N ARG A 106 1.52 -1.34 -17.53
CA ARG A 106 0.30 -1.91 -18.13
C ARG A 106 0.37 -3.42 -18.18
N GLY A 107 1.46 -3.97 -18.72
CA GLY A 107 1.69 -5.40 -18.76
C GLY A 107 1.69 -6.04 -17.37
N LEU A 108 2.16 -5.33 -16.33
CA LEU A 108 2.11 -5.78 -14.95
C LEU A 108 0.68 -5.91 -14.45
N VAL A 109 -0.19 -4.93 -14.72
CA VAL A 109 -1.61 -4.97 -14.35
C VAL A 109 -2.32 -6.12 -15.07
N GLU A 110 -2.09 -6.27 -16.38
CA GLU A 110 -2.70 -7.35 -17.14
C GLU A 110 -2.21 -8.74 -16.68
N TYR A 111 -0.91 -8.86 -16.38
CA TYR A 111 -0.34 -10.07 -15.80
C TYR A 111 -0.93 -10.38 -14.41
N LEU A 112 -1.20 -9.36 -13.59
CA LEU A 112 -1.87 -9.52 -12.30
C LEU A 112 -3.26 -10.13 -12.47
N CYS A 113 -4.07 -9.62 -13.40
CA CYS A 113 -5.39 -10.17 -13.69
C CYS A 113 -5.30 -11.64 -14.13
N VAL A 114 -4.40 -11.96 -15.05
CA VAL A 114 -4.18 -13.34 -15.54
C VAL A 114 -3.71 -14.26 -14.41
N LYS A 115 -2.73 -13.84 -13.62
CA LYS A 115 -2.12 -14.68 -12.58
C LYS A 115 -3.06 -14.93 -11.39
N THR A 116 -3.88 -13.96 -11.03
CA THR A 116 -4.83 -14.06 -9.92
C THR A 116 -6.19 -14.61 -10.34
N GLY A 117 -6.49 -14.60 -11.65
CA GLY A 117 -7.82 -14.89 -12.17
C GLY A 117 -8.87 -13.84 -11.80
N ALA A 118 -8.45 -12.69 -11.25
CA ALA A 118 -9.32 -11.59 -10.90
C ALA A 118 -9.61 -10.72 -12.14
N ARG A 119 -10.81 -10.14 -12.18
CA ARG A 119 -11.12 -9.09 -13.15
C ARG A 119 -10.41 -7.81 -12.77
N TYR A 120 -10.01 -7.04 -13.78
CA TYR A 120 -9.48 -5.70 -13.57
C TYR A 120 -10.48 -4.82 -12.79
N ASP A 121 -9.96 -4.06 -11.83
CA ASP A 121 -10.65 -2.96 -11.19
C ASP A 121 -9.68 -1.77 -11.04
N ALA A 122 -10.20 -0.54 -11.09
CA ALA A 122 -9.38 0.66 -10.99
C ALA A 122 -8.63 0.79 -9.65
N SER A 123 -9.12 0.13 -8.59
CA SER A 123 -8.46 0.13 -7.27
C SER A 123 -7.12 -0.61 -7.30
N MET A 124 -6.90 -1.52 -8.26
CA MET A 124 -5.60 -2.15 -8.49
C MET A 124 -4.54 -1.09 -8.83
N CYS A 125 -4.85 -0.16 -9.73
CA CYS A 125 -3.97 0.96 -10.07
C CYS A 125 -3.79 1.89 -8.85
N GLU A 126 -4.84 2.17 -8.09
CA GLU A 126 -4.71 2.99 -6.89
C GLU A 126 -3.73 2.35 -5.86
N GLN A 127 -3.78 1.03 -5.67
CA GLN A 127 -2.89 0.26 -4.80
C GLN A 127 -1.48 0.10 -5.35
N LEU A 128 -1.30 0.01 -6.66
CA LEU A 128 0.03 -0.09 -7.25
C LEU A 128 0.78 1.25 -7.19
N CYS A 129 0.07 2.37 -7.22
CA CYS A 129 0.68 3.71 -7.25
C CYS A 129 1.72 3.97 -6.14
N PRO A 130 1.44 3.71 -4.84
CA PRO A 130 2.44 3.86 -3.78
C PRO A 130 3.64 2.92 -3.94
N LEU A 131 3.43 1.66 -4.36
CA LEU A 131 4.53 0.71 -4.55
C LEU A 131 5.42 1.10 -5.74
N LEU A 132 4.82 1.58 -6.83
CA LEU A 132 5.55 2.08 -7.99
C LEU A 132 6.38 3.32 -7.63
N GLN A 133 5.83 4.23 -6.81
CA GLN A 133 6.60 5.35 -6.26
C GLN A 133 7.82 4.85 -5.49
N SER A 134 7.65 3.90 -4.57
CA SER A 134 8.76 3.32 -3.80
C SER A 134 9.81 2.64 -4.69
N CYS A 135 9.37 1.98 -5.75
CA CYS A 135 10.24 1.31 -6.72
C CYS A 135 11.07 2.31 -7.53
N LEU A 136 10.45 3.41 -7.98
CA LEU A 136 11.13 4.47 -8.71
C LEU A 136 12.10 5.26 -7.82
N ASP A 137 11.74 5.50 -6.56
CA ASP A 137 12.64 6.16 -5.60
C ASP A 137 13.90 5.32 -5.34
N ALA A 138 13.76 3.99 -5.20
CA ALA A 138 14.89 3.08 -5.08
C ALA A 138 15.75 3.04 -6.35
N HIS A 139 15.13 2.99 -7.53
CA HIS A 139 15.84 3.02 -8.81
C HIS A 139 16.65 4.31 -9.00
N ARG A 140 16.06 5.48 -8.72
CA ARG A 140 16.76 6.78 -8.81
C ARG A 140 17.98 6.85 -7.91
N HIS A 141 17.85 6.35 -6.69
CA HIS A 141 18.96 6.30 -5.74
C HIS A 141 20.12 5.45 -6.26
N LYS A 142 19.83 4.25 -6.79
CA LYS A 142 20.86 3.38 -7.40
C LYS A 142 21.53 4.02 -8.60
N THR A 143 20.75 4.64 -9.49
CA THR A 143 21.31 5.33 -10.66
C THR A 143 22.21 6.51 -10.26
N GLN A 144 21.87 7.23 -9.19
CA GLN A 144 22.66 8.38 -8.71
C GLN A 144 23.91 7.98 -7.92
N GLU A 145 23.82 7.00 -7.02
CA GLU A 145 24.93 6.62 -6.12
C GLU A 145 25.82 5.51 -6.70
N GLU A 146 25.23 4.53 -7.38
CA GLU A 146 25.92 3.33 -7.86
C GLU A 146 26.28 3.41 -9.35
N GLY A 147 25.71 4.38 -10.08
CA GLY A 147 25.94 4.57 -11.52
C GLY A 147 25.37 3.44 -12.40
N THR A 148 24.54 2.56 -11.82
CA THR A 148 23.90 1.44 -12.51
C THR A 148 22.49 1.80 -12.96
N ALA A 149 22.23 1.70 -14.26
CA ALA A 149 20.91 1.95 -14.87
C ALA A 149 20.12 0.65 -15.06
N ASP A 150 19.91 -0.11 -13.99
CA ASP A 150 19.08 -1.32 -14.03
C ASP A 150 17.59 -0.95 -14.13
N SER A 151 16.80 -1.73 -14.86
CA SER A 151 15.34 -1.51 -14.94
C SER A 151 14.69 -1.47 -13.54
N PRO A 152 13.67 -0.62 -13.29
CA PRO A 152 12.96 -0.61 -12.02
C PRO A 152 12.45 -2.01 -11.65
N ALA A 153 12.55 -2.36 -10.36
CA ALA A 153 12.22 -3.67 -9.82
C ALA A 153 10.70 -3.95 -9.78
N LEU A 154 10.02 -3.89 -10.91
CA LEU A 154 8.58 -4.16 -11.05
C LEU A 154 8.21 -5.57 -10.59
N ALA A 155 9.12 -6.52 -10.74
CA ALA A 155 8.97 -7.87 -10.19
C ALA A 155 8.88 -7.86 -8.65
N THR A 156 9.63 -7.00 -7.96
CA THR A 156 9.47 -6.81 -6.51
C THR A 156 8.10 -6.20 -6.23
N THR A 157 7.72 -5.13 -6.93
CA THR A 157 6.42 -4.45 -6.76
C THR A 157 5.25 -5.43 -6.88
N PHE A 158 5.25 -6.27 -7.92
CA PHE A 158 4.29 -7.34 -8.14
C PHE A 158 4.17 -8.27 -6.92
N ASN A 159 5.31 -8.81 -6.48
CA ASN A 159 5.34 -9.79 -5.40
C ASN A 159 4.93 -9.17 -4.06
N VAL A 160 5.35 -7.93 -3.79
CA VAL A 160 4.95 -7.17 -2.59
C VAL A 160 3.44 -6.96 -2.60
N TRP A 161 2.87 -6.49 -3.70
CA TRP A 161 1.42 -6.30 -3.84
C TRP A 161 0.66 -7.61 -3.57
N LEU A 162 1.10 -8.72 -4.17
CA LEU A 162 0.49 -10.03 -3.94
C LEU A 162 0.55 -10.43 -2.46
N GLN A 163 1.67 -10.19 -1.78
CA GLN A 163 1.79 -10.51 -0.36
C GLN A 163 0.93 -9.63 0.53
N MET A 164 0.80 -8.34 0.20
CA MET A 164 -0.11 -7.46 0.92
C MET A 164 -1.56 -7.92 0.78
N ARG A 165 -1.98 -8.34 -0.43
CA ARG A 165 -3.34 -8.84 -0.72
C ARG A 165 -3.63 -10.22 -0.13
N GLN A 166 -2.65 -11.12 -0.08
CA GLN A 166 -2.83 -12.49 0.42
C GLN A 166 -2.85 -12.60 1.96
N GLY A 167 -2.76 -11.49 2.70
CA GLY A 167 -2.96 -11.50 4.15
C GLY A 167 -4.37 -11.90 4.55
N SER A 168 -4.51 -12.51 5.73
CA SER A 168 -5.78 -12.88 6.36
C SER A 168 -6.80 -11.75 6.30
N PHE A 169 -6.40 -10.53 6.68
CA PHE A 169 -7.29 -9.38 6.71
C PHE A 169 -7.69 -8.84 5.31
N PRO A 170 -6.78 -8.49 4.39
CA PRO A 170 -7.16 -8.00 3.05
C PRO A 170 -7.90 -9.03 2.19
N ALA A 171 -7.59 -10.32 2.35
CA ALA A 171 -8.34 -11.38 1.69
C ALA A 171 -9.77 -11.50 2.25
N ALA A 172 -9.94 -11.36 3.58
CA ALA A 172 -11.23 -11.45 4.24
C ALA A 172 -12.16 -10.27 3.92
N ILE A 173 -11.64 -9.04 3.73
CA ILE A 173 -12.43 -7.83 3.40
C ILE A 173 -13.35 -8.03 2.18
N ASN A 174 -12.91 -8.82 1.20
CA ASN A 174 -13.68 -9.05 -0.02
C ASN A 174 -14.84 -10.06 0.18
N LEU A 175 -14.93 -10.71 1.34
CA LEU A 175 -16.04 -11.60 1.67
C LEU A 175 -17.23 -10.78 2.18
N ARG A 176 -18.40 -10.95 1.55
CA ARG A 176 -19.62 -10.23 1.92
C ARG A 176 -19.97 -10.34 3.41
N SER A 177 -19.82 -11.53 3.99
CA SER A 177 -20.08 -11.77 5.42
C SER A 177 -19.11 -11.01 6.32
N PHE A 178 -17.85 -10.87 5.92
CA PHE A 178 -16.86 -10.12 6.68
C PHE A 178 -17.08 -8.61 6.53
N ARG A 179 -17.52 -8.15 5.35
CA ARG A 179 -17.91 -6.76 5.10
C ARG A 179 -19.00 -6.27 6.06
N GLU A 180 -20.07 -7.05 6.23
CA GLU A 180 -21.16 -6.71 7.16
C GLU A 180 -20.66 -6.64 8.63
N VAL A 181 -19.71 -7.50 8.98
CA VAL A 181 -19.05 -7.47 10.30
C VAL A 181 -18.18 -6.23 10.46
N LEU A 182 -17.45 -5.81 9.42
CA LEU A 182 -16.63 -4.60 9.44
C LEU A 182 -17.48 -3.33 9.55
N ASP A 183 -18.61 -3.26 8.84
CA ASP A 183 -19.56 -2.15 8.95
C ASP A 183 -20.09 -2.01 10.39
N LEU A 184 -20.49 -3.13 11.00
CA LEU A 184 -20.95 -3.15 12.38
C LEU A 184 -19.83 -2.79 13.36
N LEU A 185 -18.64 -3.38 13.20
CA LEU A 185 -17.47 -3.10 14.03
C LEU A 185 -17.08 -1.63 13.97
N PHE A 186 -17.03 -1.05 12.78
CA PHE A 186 -16.73 0.36 12.57
C PHE A 186 -17.75 1.25 13.29
N SER A 187 -19.04 0.95 13.15
CA SER A 187 -20.11 1.71 13.81
C SER A 187 -19.99 1.65 15.34
N LEU A 188 -19.68 0.47 15.90
CA LEU A 188 -19.47 0.29 17.33
C LEU A 188 -18.23 1.02 17.84
N LEU A 189 -17.11 0.94 17.11
CA LEU A 189 -15.88 1.66 17.45
C LEU A 189 -16.11 3.18 17.42
N LEU A 190 -16.83 3.69 16.41
CA LEU A 190 -17.16 5.11 16.33
C LEU A 190 -18.03 5.54 17.51
N GLN A 191 -19.06 4.76 17.87
CA GLN A 191 -19.90 5.04 19.03
C GLN A 191 -19.12 5.01 20.34
N TYR A 192 -18.14 4.11 20.48
CA TYR A 192 -17.30 4.01 21.66
C TYR A 192 -16.32 5.18 21.78
N HIS A 193 -15.69 5.61 20.68
CA HIS A 193 -14.66 6.64 20.69
C HIS A 193 -15.20 8.08 20.57
N ASP A 194 -16.27 8.31 19.79
CA ASP A 194 -16.93 9.61 19.66
C ASP A 194 -18.46 9.43 19.49
N PRO A 195 -19.21 9.33 20.60
CA PRO A 195 -20.65 9.12 20.54
C PRO A 195 -21.41 10.30 19.93
N VAL A 196 -20.85 11.52 19.97
CA VAL A 196 -21.48 12.71 19.38
C VAL A 196 -21.41 12.62 17.86
N LEU A 197 -20.22 12.28 17.34
CA LEU A 197 -20.02 12.09 15.90
C LEU A 197 -20.84 10.89 15.39
N ALA A 198 -20.89 9.79 16.13
CA ALA A 198 -21.70 8.63 15.77
C ALA A 198 -23.19 9.00 15.63
N LEU A 199 -23.74 9.72 16.61
CA LEU A 199 -25.13 10.18 16.58
C LEU A 199 -25.38 11.16 15.43
N HIS A 200 -24.41 12.03 15.10
CA HIS A 200 -24.51 12.94 13.96
C HIS A 200 -24.55 12.21 12.62
N VAL A 201 -23.66 11.22 12.44
CA VAL A 201 -23.60 10.36 11.25
C VAL A 201 -24.94 9.63 11.06
N GLU A 202 -25.49 9.04 12.13
CA GLU A 202 -26.79 8.37 12.08
C GLU A 202 -27.94 9.33 11.73
N ARG A 203 -28.02 10.48 12.43
CA ARG A 203 -29.09 11.48 12.22
C ARG A 203 -29.10 12.06 10.81
N ASN A 204 -27.93 12.33 10.25
CA ASN A 204 -27.79 12.92 8.92
C ASN A 204 -27.63 11.87 7.81
N LYS A 205 -27.71 10.57 8.15
CA LYS A 205 -27.55 9.44 7.23
C LYS A 205 -26.27 9.55 6.39
N LEU A 206 -25.17 9.95 7.03
CA LEU A 206 -23.87 10.06 6.37
C LEU A 206 -23.33 8.64 6.11
N ASN A 207 -22.90 8.36 4.89
CA ASN A 207 -22.45 7.02 4.48
C ASN A 207 -20.99 6.75 4.84
N LEU A 208 -20.59 7.09 6.07
CA LEU A 208 -19.20 7.03 6.51
C LEU A 208 -18.67 5.59 6.56
N ALA A 209 -19.50 4.64 6.99
CA ALA A 209 -19.16 3.22 6.99
C ALA A 209 -18.87 2.73 5.56
N ALA A 210 -19.68 3.14 4.57
CA ALA A 210 -19.46 2.79 3.17
C ALA A 210 -18.13 3.36 2.66
N THR A 211 -17.81 4.62 2.95
CA THR A 211 -16.52 5.21 2.58
C THR A 211 -15.34 4.43 3.17
N VAL A 212 -15.42 4.03 4.44
CA VAL A 212 -14.36 3.27 5.10
C VAL A 212 -14.28 1.85 4.55
N VAL A 213 -15.37 1.09 4.59
CA VAL A 213 -15.40 -0.35 4.33
C VAL A 213 -15.33 -0.66 2.83
N ASP A 214 -15.88 0.20 1.96
CA ASP A 214 -15.91 -0.05 0.52
C ASP A 214 -14.76 0.58 -0.23
N ARG A 215 -14.17 1.66 0.31
CA ARG A 215 -13.09 2.38 -0.38
C ARG A 215 -11.78 2.26 0.36
N TRP A 216 -11.73 2.61 1.64
CA TRP A 216 -10.45 2.70 2.36
C TRP A 216 -9.88 1.32 2.68
N LEU A 217 -10.67 0.42 3.25
CA LEU A 217 -10.19 -0.90 3.66
C LEU A 217 -9.75 -1.79 2.49
N PRO A 218 -10.51 -1.92 1.39
CA PRO A 218 -10.12 -2.78 0.27
C PRO A 218 -8.89 -2.24 -0.49
N SER A 219 -8.70 -0.92 -0.48
CA SER A 219 -7.52 -0.25 -1.05
C SER A 219 -6.34 -0.14 -0.10
N LEU A 220 -6.48 -0.57 1.16
CA LEU A 220 -5.51 -0.27 2.23
C LEU A 220 -5.17 1.23 2.27
N PHE A 221 -6.18 2.09 2.11
CA PHE A 221 -6.08 3.56 2.06
C PHE A 221 -5.27 4.11 0.87
N ALA A 222 -4.94 3.28 -0.11
CA ALA A 222 -4.41 3.72 -1.39
C ALA A 222 -5.55 4.20 -2.27
N THR A 223 -6.03 5.42 -2.02
CA THR A 223 -7.06 6.06 -2.84
C THR A 223 -6.45 7.18 -3.68
N SER A 224 -7.06 7.51 -4.81
CA SER A 224 -6.65 8.65 -5.65
C SER A 224 -6.61 10.00 -4.93
N ALA A 225 -7.40 10.17 -3.85
CA ALA A 225 -7.40 11.36 -3.01
C ALA A 225 -6.21 11.43 -2.03
N THR A 226 -5.51 10.31 -1.80
CA THR A 226 -4.41 10.23 -0.83
C THR A 226 -3.08 10.28 -1.56
N SER A 227 -2.15 11.12 -1.07
CA SER A 227 -0.81 11.16 -1.65
C SER A 227 -0.11 9.81 -1.49
N PRO A 228 0.59 9.29 -2.54
CA PRO A 228 1.31 8.02 -2.45
C PRO A 228 2.26 7.94 -1.25
N ARG A 229 2.92 9.06 -0.92
CA ARG A 229 3.83 9.16 0.23
C ARG A 229 3.13 8.95 1.58
N ALA A 230 1.92 9.49 1.75
CA ALA A 230 1.15 9.29 2.97
C ALA A 230 0.67 7.83 3.10
N THR A 231 0.22 7.23 2.00
CA THR A 231 -0.13 5.81 1.96
C THR A 231 1.07 4.92 2.28
N LEU A 232 2.25 5.22 1.75
CA LEU A 232 3.48 4.49 2.07
C LEU A 232 3.84 4.58 3.55
N ALA A 233 3.73 5.74 4.18
CA ALA A 233 3.99 5.89 5.62
C ALA A 233 3.01 5.05 6.46
N LEU A 234 1.75 4.94 6.03
CA LEU A 234 0.78 4.08 6.67
C LEU A 234 1.12 2.59 6.50
N TRP A 235 1.56 2.23 5.29
CA TRP A 235 1.95 0.87 4.96
C TRP A 235 3.23 0.44 5.65
N ASP A 236 4.16 1.36 5.91
CA ASP A 236 5.35 1.09 6.71
C ASP A 236 4.91 0.52 8.07
N ALA A 237 3.95 1.17 8.74
CA ALA A 237 3.40 0.69 10.01
C ALA A 237 2.61 -0.63 9.85
N PHE A 238 1.78 -0.76 8.81
CA PHE A 238 1.02 -1.97 8.56
C PHE A 238 1.92 -3.19 8.35
N VAL A 239 2.94 -3.07 7.50
CA VAL A 239 3.86 -4.17 7.18
C VAL A 239 4.68 -4.58 8.40
N LEU A 240 5.04 -3.63 9.27
CA LEU A 240 5.76 -3.92 10.52
C LEU A 240 4.89 -4.61 11.58
N LEU A 241 3.61 -4.28 11.64
CA LEU A 241 2.68 -4.77 12.68
C LEU A 241 1.82 -5.95 12.22
N ARG A 242 1.88 -6.32 10.93
CA ARG A 242 1.00 -7.30 10.28
C ARG A 242 0.83 -8.63 11.04
N ASP A 243 1.91 -9.17 11.62
CA ASP A 243 1.84 -10.47 12.31
C ASP A 243 1.38 -10.37 13.77
N ARG A 244 1.14 -9.15 14.27
CA ARG A 244 0.83 -8.89 15.67
C ARG A 244 -0.57 -8.39 15.90
N ASP A 245 -1.15 -7.66 14.94
CA ASP A 245 -2.43 -7.00 15.16
C ASP A 245 -3.24 -6.78 13.88
N GLU A 246 -4.17 -7.70 13.59
CA GLU A 246 -5.12 -7.55 12.48
C GLU A 246 -6.14 -6.42 12.74
N ALA A 247 -6.33 -5.97 13.98
CA ALA A 247 -7.23 -4.86 14.32
C ALA A 247 -6.60 -3.48 14.02
N PHE A 248 -5.31 -3.41 13.69
CA PHE A 248 -4.60 -2.17 13.39
C PHE A 248 -5.27 -1.36 12.27
N ILE A 249 -5.68 -2.01 11.19
CA ILE A 249 -6.26 -1.35 10.02
C ILE A 249 -7.64 -0.72 10.32
N PRO A 250 -8.60 -1.42 10.94
CA PRO A 250 -9.84 -0.80 11.42
C PRO A 250 -9.62 0.37 12.40
N LEU A 251 -8.63 0.27 13.30
CA LEU A 251 -8.31 1.32 14.27
C LEU A 251 -7.75 2.58 13.60
N ILE A 252 -6.93 2.44 12.55
CA ILE A 252 -6.49 3.58 11.72
C ILE A 252 -7.70 4.28 11.11
N ALA A 253 -8.64 3.53 10.53
CA ALA A 253 -9.81 4.12 9.88
C ALA A 253 -10.62 4.98 10.88
N ILE A 254 -10.81 4.48 12.10
CA ILE A 254 -11.45 5.24 13.18
C ILE A 254 -10.63 6.47 13.57
N GLY A 255 -9.32 6.34 13.72
CA GLY A 255 -8.43 7.46 14.04
C GLY A 255 -8.51 8.58 13.00
N LEU A 256 -8.58 8.25 11.70
CA LEU A 256 -8.73 9.21 10.62
C LEU A 256 -10.09 9.92 10.67
N VAL A 257 -11.16 9.18 10.95
CA VAL A 257 -12.51 9.74 11.11
C VAL A 257 -12.60 10.69 12.30
N VAL A 258 -12.08 10.28 13.46
CA VAL A 258 -12.06 11.13 14.66
C VAL A 258 -11.19 12.36 14.43
N LYS A 259 -10.10 12.26 13.67
CA LYS A 259 -9.28 13.41 13.29
C LYS A 259 -10.04 14.38 12.35
N ALA A 260 -10.91 13.87 11.48
CA ALA A 260 -11.74 14.66 10.58
C ALA A 260 -13.07 15.14 11.20
N ARG A 261 -13.27 14.88 12.50
CA ARG A 261 -14.52 15.12 13.23
C ARG A 261 -15.19 16.44 12.91
N ASP A 262 -14.48 17.57 13.05
CA ASP A 262 -15.10 18.88 12.94
C ASP A 262 -15.60 19.16 11.50
N ALA A 263 -14.89 18.63 10.49
CA ALA A 263 -15.35 18.69 9.10
C ALA A 263 -16.60 17.82 8.88
N ILE A 264 -16.64 16.62 9.47
CA ILE A 264 -17.80 15.72 9.35
C ILE A 264 -19.03 16.29 10.09
N LEU A 265 -18.83 16.95 11.24
CA LEU A 265 -19.93 17.61 11.96
C LEU A 265 -20.49 18.82 11.20
N ALA A 266 -19.66 19.48 10.39
CA ALA A 266 -20.11 20.53 9.49
C ALA A 266 -20.88 19.99 8.27
N ALA A 267 -20.72 18.71 7.93
CA ALA A 267 -21.46 18.07 6.85
C ALA A 267 -22.88 17.70 7.30
N THR A 268 -23.88 18.21 6.59
CA THR A 268 -25.31 17.96 6.86
C THR A 268 -25.99 17.13 5.77
N THR A 269 -25.27 16.76 4.71
CA THR A 269 -25.78 15.97 3.58
C THR A 269 -24.90 14.74 3.35
N PRO A 270 -25.49 13.60 2.92
CA PRO A 270 -24.75 12.35 2.71
C PRO A 270 -23.55 12.46 1.76
N ASP A 271 -23.63 13.33 0.75
CA ASP A 271 -22.60 13.48 -0.28
C ASP A 271 -21.44 14.41 0.13
N ALA A 272 -21.52 15.03 1.30
CA ALA A 272 -20.53 16.03 1.76
C ALA A 272 -19.36 15.42 2.55
N VAL A 273 -19.29 14.09 2.70
CA VAL A 273 -18.30 13.35 3.50
C VAL A 273 -17.52 12.36 2.65
#